data_AF-A0AB72UIL8-F1
#
_entry.id   AF-A0AB72UIL8-F1
#
_cell.length_a   1.000
_cell.length_b   1.000
_cell.length_c   1.000
_cell.angle_alpha   90.00
_cell.angle_beta   90.00
_cell.angle_gamma   90.00
#
_symmetry.space_group_name_H-M   'P 1'
#
loop_
_entity.id
_entity.type
_entity.pdbx_description
1 polymer ?
#
loop_
_entity_poly.entity_id
_entity_poly.type
_entity_poly.pdbx_seq_one_letter_code
_entity_poly.pdbx_strand_id
1 'polypeptide(L)'
;MAGGEMMVPDWPGRIVGDEGHDRIAACLVLDIQNAPEWAQVVLDRVDAIINGSEDHWEMAMNAYILKMGPAICEIAPAYEEQDEEIVWVPSLEFRAALVAWIKQIDQSTG
;
A
#
# COMPACT_ATOMS: atom_id res chain seq x y z
N MET A 1 -12.96 -24.67 -3.40
CA MET A 1 -13.22 -23.34 -2.85
C MET A 1 -12.29 -23.13 -1.67
N ALA A 2 -11.00 -22.87 -1.94
CA ALA A 2 -10.06 -22.51 -0.87
C ALA A 2 -10.17 -20.99 -0.69
N GLY A 3 -11.23 -20.55 -0.01
CA GLY A 3 -11.27 -19.21 0.55
C GLY A 3 -10.33 -19.20 1.75
N GLY A 4 -9.03 -19.09 1.51
CA GLY A 4 -8.12 -18.67 2.57
C GLY A 4 -8.62 -17.31 3.05
N GLU A 5 -8.82 -17.15 4.34
CA GLU A 5 -9.15 -15.86 4.94
C GLU A 5 -8.07 -14.87 4.49
N MET A 6 -8.41 -14.00 3.53
CA MET A 6 -7.51 -12.94 3.12
C MET A 6 -7.35 -12.03 4.33
N MET A 7 -6.11 -11.92 4.82
CA MET A 7 -5.78 -11.01 5.90
C MET A 7 -6.28 -9.61 5.52
N VAL A 8 -7.07 -9.02 6.42
CA VAL A 8 -7.62 -7.69 6.23
C VAL A 8 -6.61 -6.69 6.79
N PRO A 9 -6.03 -5.80 5.96
CA PRO A 9 -5.03 -4.86 6.45
C PRO A 9 -5.60 -3.90 7.49
N ASP A 10 -5.13 -3.93 8.72
CA ASP A 10 -5.51 -2.94 9.74
C ASP A 10 -4.32 -2.08 10.18
N TRP A 11 -4.56 -0.80 10.49
CA TRP A 11 -3.53 0.12 10.98
C TRP A 11 -4.12 1.26 11.81
N PRO A 12 -3.31 1.90 12.67
CA PRO A 12 -3.78 3.02 13.48
C PRO A 12 -4.30 4.17 12.60
N GLY A 13 -5.57 4.51 12.77
CA GLY A 13 -6.22 5.57 11.99
C GLY A 13 -7.02 5.08 10.79
N ARG A 14 -7.06 3.77 10.51
CA ARG A 14 -7.86 3.24 9.40
C ARG A 14 -9.36 3.61 9.55
N ILE A 15 -9.95 4.19 8.50
CA ILE A 15 -11.38 4.49 8.39
C ILE A 15 -11.97 3.56 7.33
N VAL A 16 -12.80 2.59 7.73
CA VAL A 16 -13.47 1.68 6.79
C VAL A 16 -14.56 2.43 6.03
N GLY A 17 -14.61 2.26 4.70
CA GLY A 17 -15.53 2.98 3.83
C GLY A 17 -15.03 4.35 3.38
N ASP A 18 -13.83 4.75 3.81
CA ASP A 18 -13.10 5.85 3.20
C ASP A 18 -12.36 5.32 1.95
N GLU A 19 -12.57 5.97 0.82
CA GLU A 19 -12.02 5.54 -0.48
C GLU A 19 -10.49 5.47 -0.48
N GLY A 20 -9.83 6.42 0.17
CA GLY A 20 -8.37 6.45 0.31
C GLY A 20 -7.87 5.25 1.10
N HIS A 21 -8.48 5.01 2.26
CA HIS A 21 -8.10 3.91 3.13
C HIS A 21 -8.43 2.55 2.52
N ASP A 22 -9.57 2.42 1.84
CA ASP A 22 -9.93 1.18 1.16
C ASP A 22 -9.01 0.92 -0.04
N ARG A 23 -8.56 1.96 -0.76
CA ARG A 23 -7.55 1.81 -1.81
C ARG A 23 -6.18 1.42 -1.25
N ILE A 24 -5.75 1.99 -0.12
CA ILE A 24 -4.52 1.55 0.55
C ILE A 24 -4.63 0.07 0.92
N ALA A 25 -5.76 -0.36 1.49
CA ALA A 25 -5.97 -1.76 1.85
C ALA A 25 -5.94 -2.69 0.62
N ALA A 26 -6.58 -2.28 -0.49
CA ALA A 26 -6.55 -3.03 -1.74
C ALA A 26 -5.12 -3.14 -2.29
N CYS A 27 -4.34 -2.06 -2.29
CA CYS A 27 -2.94 -2.07 -2.70
C CYS A 27 -2.10 -3.03 -1.84
N LEU A 28 -2.26 -3.00 -0.51
CA LEU A 28 -1.55 -3.93 0.38
C LEU A 28 -1.88 -5.40 0.07
N VAL A 29 -3.16 -5.73 -0.15
CA VAL A 29 -3.59 -7.11 -0.40
C VAL A 29 -3.18 -7.59 -1.80
N LEU A 30 -3.31 -6.75 -2.83
CA LEU A 30 -3.13 -7.16 -4.23
C LEU A 30 -1.69 -6.99 -4.71
N ASP A 31 -1.00 -5.92 -4.28
CA ASP A 31 0.36 -5.60 -4.73
C ASP A 31 1.44 -6.09 -3.79
N ILE A 32 1.29 -5.79 -2.50
CA ILE A 32 2.30 -6.16 -1.50
C ILE A 32 2.15 -7.63 -1.12
N GLN A 33 0.91 -8.09 -0.95
CA GLN A 33 0.56 -9.46 -0.59
C GLN A 33 1.27 -9.90 0.71
N ASN A 34 1.31 -11.21 0.99
CA ASN A 34 2.03 -11.77 2.13
C ASN A 34 3.54 -11.94 1.84
N ALA A 35 4.19 -10.89 1.32
CA ALA A 35 5.60 -10.91 0.91
C ALA A 35 6.43 -9.92 1.76
N PRO A 36 6.99 -10.35 2.91
CA PRO A 36 7.64 -9.45 3.86
C PRO A 36 8.87 -8.76 3.28
N GLU A 37 9.69 -9.47 2.50
CA GLU A 37 10.86 -8.89 1.83
C GLU A 37 10.46 -7.79 0.85
N TRP A 38 9.37 -8.01 0.11
CA TRP A 38 8.85 -7.03 -0.84
C TRP A 38 8.24 -5.82 -0.13
N ALA A 39 7.44 -6.05 0.92
CA ALA A 39 6.86 -5.01 1.74
C ALA A 39 7.95 -4.10 2.35
N GLN A 40 9.08 -4.67 2.78
CA GLN A 40 10.21 -3.90 3.30
C GLN A 40 10.88 -3.04 2.22
N VAL A 41 11.07 -3.56 1.00
CA VAL A 41 11.62 -2.78 -0.11
C VAL A 41 10.75 -1.57 -0.44
N VAL A 42 9.43 -1.74 -0.45
CA VAL A 42 8.49 -0.64 -0.67
C VAL A 42 8.57 0.37 0.48
N LEU A 43 8.65 -0.11 1.72
CA LEU A 43 8.76 0.77 2.90
C LEU A 43 10.04 1.61 2.86
N ASP A 44 11.18 1.03 2.50
CA ASP A 44 12.45 1.74 2.42
C ASP A 44 12.39 2.87 1.37
N ARG A 45 11.71 2.65 0.24
CA ARG A 45 11.47 3.68 -0.78
C ARG A 45 10.56 4.80 -0.28
N VAL A 46 9.46 4.43 0.36
CA VAL A 46 8.53 5.39 0.97
C VAL A 46 9.24 6.24 2.02
N ASP A 47 10.09 5.62 2.85
CA ASP A 47 10.91 6.30 3.85
C ASP A 47 11.94 7.25 3.23
N ALA A 48 12.63 6.83 2.16
CA ALA A 48 13.56 7.68 1.41
C ALA A 48 12.89 8.93 0.82
N ILE A 49 11.61 8.85 0.45
CA ILE A 49 10.86 9.99 -0.08
C ILE A 49 10.39 10.92 1.04
N ILE A 50 9.80 10.35 2.09
CA ILE A 50 9.31 11.14 3.23
C ILE A 50 10.46 11.86 3.96
N ASN A 51 11.64 11.25 4.02
CA ASN A 51 12.82 11.86 4.65
C ASN A 51 13.59 12.83 3.72
N GLY A 52 13.19 12.95 2.45
CA GLY A 52 13.79 13.85 1.48
C GLY A 52 15.09 13.36 0.84
N SER A 53 15.40 12.06 0.91
CA SER A 53 16.52 11.43 0.19
C SER A 53 16.19 11.19 -1.28
N GLU A 54 14.91 11.00 -1.61
CA GLU A 54 14.37 10.88 -2.98
C GLU A 54 13.19 11.85 -3.17
N ASP A 55 13.08 12.49 -4.34
CA ASP A 55 12.00 13.46 -4.59
C ASP A 55 10.67 12.79 -4.94
N HIS A 56 10.74 11.65 -5.63
CA HIS A 56 9.60 10.86 -6.06
C HIS A 56 10.01 9.43 -6.45
N TRP A 57 9.06 8.51 -6.43
CA TRP A 57 9.21 7.17 -6.97
C TRP A 57 7.92 6.74 -7.64
N GLU A 58 8.03 6.08 -8.80
CA GLU A 58 6.90 5.54 -9.54
C GLU A 58 7.18 4.10 -9.91
N MET A 59 6.22 3.22 -9.65
CA MET A 59 6.30 1.83 -10.07
C MET A 59 4.93 1.20 -10.34
N ALA A 60 4.83 0.50 -11.45
CA ALA A 60 3.73 -0.43 -11.69
C ALA A 60 3.94 -1.69 -10.83
N MET A 61 2.94 -1.99 -10.01
CA MET A 61 2.89 -3.16 -9.14
C MET A 61 2.09 -4.28 -9.83
N ASN A 62 1.40 -5.14 -9.06
CA ASN A 62 0.61 -6.24 -9.63
C ASN A 62 -0.76 -5.78 -10.15
N ALA A 63 -1.39 -4.83 -9.46
CA ALA A 63 -2.74 -4.34 -9.70
C ALA A 63 -2.80 -2.81 -9.79
N TYR A 64 -1.92 -2.09 -9.10
CA TYR A 64 -1.88 -0.64 -9.12
C TYR A 64 -0.52 -0.07 -9.55
N ILE A 65 -0.54 1.15 -10.09
CA ILE A 65 0.64 1.99 -10.26
C ILE A 65 0.71 2.92 -9.06
N LEU A 66 1.82 2.86 -8.34
CA LEU A 66 2.09 3.71 -7.19
C LEU A 66 2.99 4.87 -7.63
N LYS A 67 2.55 6.11 -7.41
CA LYS A 67 3.41 7.29 -7.52
C LYS A 67 3.55 7.97 -6.16
N MET A 68 4.71 7.82 -5.57
CA MET A 68 5.05 8.37 -4.26
C MET A 68 5.67 9.75 -4.42
N GLY A 69 5.07 10.74 -3.77
CA GLY A 69 5.70 12.02 -3.45
C GLY A 69 5.84 12.21 -1.93
N PRO A 70 6.48 13.31 -1.48
CA PRO A 70 6.75 13.55 -0.06
C PRO A 70 5.47 13.76 0.78
N ALA A 71 4.43 14.34 0.18
CA ALA A 71 3.16 14.63 0.88
C ALA A 71 2.01 13.70 0.46
N ILE A 72 1.98 13.33 -0.82
CA ILE A 72 0.87 12.59 -1.44
C ILE A 72 1.42 11.36 -2.16
N CYS A 73 0.69 10.26 -1.99
CA CYS A 73 0.80 9.02 -2.74
C CYS A 73 -0.39 8.92 -3.69
N GLU A 74 -0.13 8.78 -4.98
CA GLU A 74 -1.13 8.43 -5.99
C GLU A 74 -1.17 6.91 -6.16
N ILE A 75 -2.37 6.34 -6.12
CA ILE A 75 -2.62 4.93 -6.36
C ILE A 75 -3.59 4.83 -7.55
N ALA A 76 -3.04 4.58 -8.73
CA ALA A 76 -3.78 4.46 -9.98
C ALA A 76 -3.97 2.99 -10.36
N PRO A 77 -5.08 2.59 -11.02
CA PRO A 77 -5.19 1.24 -11.58
C PRO A 77 -4.09 1.00 -12.61
N ALA A 78 -3.50 -0.20 -12.61
CA ALA A 78 -2.52 -0.59 -13.63
C ALA A 78 -3.19 -0.98 -14.96
N TYR A 79 -4.48 -1.32 -14.92
CA TYR A 79 -5.24 -1.80 -16.08
C TYR A 79 -6.51 -0.96 -16.27
N GLU A 80 -6.76 -0.51 -17.51
CA GLU A 80 -7.97 0.27 -17.86
C GLU A 80 -9.28 -0.50 -17.59
N GLU A 81 -9.21 -1.84 -17.56
CA GLU A 81 -10.35 -2.73 -17.31
C GLU A 81 -10.83 -2.74 -15.85
N GLN A 82 -10.07 -2.15 -14.91
CA GLN A 82 -10.44 -2.12 -13.49
C GLN A 82 -11.59 -1.14 -13.19
N ASP A 83 -11.94 -0.22 -14.11
CA ASP A 83 -12.98 0.81 -13.93
C ASP A 83 -12.90 1.53 -12.57
N GLU A 84 -11.67 1.67 -12.06
CA GLU A 84 -11.34 2.28 -10.78
C GLU A 84 -10.75 3.68 -11.00
N GLU A 85 -11.17 4.66 -10.20
CA GLU A 85 -10.58 6.00 -10.27
C GLU A 85 -9.19 6.03 -9.63
N ILE A 86 -8.38 7.00 -10.03
CA ILE A 86 -7.11 7.32 -9.37
C ILE A 86 -7.44 7.89 -7.99
N VAL A 87 -6.77 7.39 -6.95
CA VAL A 87 -6.98 7.86 -5.58
C VAL A 87 -5.68 8.44 -5.04
N TRP A 88 -5.78 9.57 -4.36
CA TRP A 88 -4.66 10.27 -3.74
C TRP A 88 -4.78 10.20 -2.23
N VAL A 89 -3.75 9.70 -1.56
CA VAL A 89 -3.71 9.55 -0.11
C VAL A 89 -2.48 10.25 0.47
N PRO A 90 -2.50 10.67 1.75
CA PRO A 90 -1.30 11.17 2.38
C PRO A 90 -0.19 10.12 2.40
N SER A 91 1.04 10.47 2.02
CA SER A 91 2.17 9.52 2.01
C SER A 91 2.46 8.93 3.39
N LEU A 92 2.24 9.72 4.45
CA LEU A 92 2.36 9.27 5.83
C LEU A 92 1.32 8.22 6.20
N GLU A 93 0.11 8.31 5.63
CA GLU A 93 -0.97 7.34 5.85
C GLU A 93 -0.64 6.01 5.17
N PHE A 94 -0.21 6.06 3.91
CA PHE A 94 0.25 4.87 3.18
C PHE A 94 1.42 4.18 3.91
N ARG A 95 2.38 4.97 4.39
CA ARG A 95 3.49 4.46 5.20
C ARG A 95 3.01 3.78 6.49
N ALA A 96 2.10 4.40 7.23
CA ALA A 96 1.56 3.83 8.47
C ALA A 96 0.87 2.49 8.22
N ALA A 97 0.08 2.41 7.14
CA ALA A 97 -0.56 1.18 6.71
C ALA A 97 0.45 0.09 6.33
N LEU A 98 1.49 0.43 5.56
CA LEU A 98 2.54 -0.52 5.15
C LEU A 98 3.34 -1.06 6.34
N VAL A 99 3.69 -0.21 7.31
CA VAL A 99 4.35 -0.63 8.55
C VAL A 99 3.48 -1.59 9.35
N ALA A 100 2.17 -1.32 9.43
CA ALA A 100 1.24 -2.20 10.13
C ALA A 100 1.03 -3.53 9.38
N TRP A 101 1.04 -3.49 8.04
CA TRP A 101 0.95 -4.68 7.20
C TRP A 101 2.12 -5.64 7.39
N ILE A 102 3.36 -5.12 7.37
CA ILE A 102 4.58 -5.90 7.65
C ILE A 102 4.46 -6.62 9.00
N LYS A 103 4.01 -5.91 10.04
CA LYS A 103 3.80 -6.52 11.36
C LYS A 103 2.75 -7.62 11.35
N GLN A 104 1.66 -7.47 10.59
CA GLN A 104 0.62 -8.48 10.48
C GLN A 104 1.11 -9.73 9.74
N ILE A 105 1.87 -9.54 8.65
CA ILE A 105 2.56 -10.62 7.92
C ILE A 105 3.45 -11.43 8.86
N ASP A 106 4.30 -10.74 9.63
CA ASP A 106 5.22 -11.38 10.57
C ASP A 106 4.47 -12.16 11.65
N GLN A 107 3.38 -11.61 12.18
CA GLN A 107 2.54 -12.26 13.20
C GLN A 107 1.75 -13.46 12.67
N SER A 108 1.49 -13.53 11.37
CA SER A 108 0.74 -14.63 10.76
C SER A 108 1.62 -15.79 10.31
N THR A 109 2.94 -15.58 10.31
CA THR A 109 3.95 -16.58 9.92
C THR A 109 4.65 -17.19 11.14
N GLY A 110 4.48 -16.60 12.34
CA GLY A 110 5.02 -17.10 13.62
C GLY A 110 4.05 -17.99 14.38
#